data_AF-A0A379LUG4-F1
#
_entry.id   AF-A0A379LUG4-F1
#
_cell.length_a   1.000
_cell.length_b   1.000
_cell.length_c   1.000
_cell.angle_alpha   90.00
_cell.angle_beta   90.00
_cell.angle_gamma   90.00
#
_symmetry.space_group_name_H-M   'P 1'
#
loop_
_entity.id
_entity.type
_entity.pdbx_description
1 polymer ?
#
loop_
_entity_poly.entity_id
_entity_poly.type
_entity_poly.pdbx_seq_one_letter_code
_entity_poly.pdbx_strand_id
1 'polypeptide(L)'
;MAFVTLSIAPVVRSIPQRFWHAVNHQLDGVIRSKGYFWLASRPEYAAMWSQAGAVARQGYAGRWWVSVPRTEWPQDADSLNFIAEQWQEGTGDARQELVFIGIEMDEKSVRAALDHALLTPQEMAAGPEQWITLADPVPAWFDETTA
;
A
#
# COMPACT_ATOMS: atom_id res chain seq x y z
N MET A 1 25.45 4.73 -4.21
CA MET A 1 24.10 5.23 -3.89
C MET A 1 23.17 4.66 -4.95
N ALA A 2 22.31 3.72 -4.57
CA ALA A 2 21.38 3.09 -5.50
C ALA A 2 19.98 3.68 -5.27
N PHE A 3 19.32 4.08 -6.35
CA PHE A 3 17.92 4.49 -6.32
C PHE A 3 17.09 3.34 -6.86
N VAL A 4 16.20 2.79 -6.03
CA VAL A 4 15.24 1.80 -6.48
C VAL A 4 13.85 2.39 -6.30
N THR A 5 13.22 2.70 -7.41
CA THR A 5 11.78 2.92 -7.43
C THR A 5 11.13 1.55 -7.57
N LEU A 6 10.46 1.09 -6.51
CA LEU A 6 9.66 -0.12 -6.56
C LEU A 6 8.20 0.27 -6.83
N SER A 7 7.85 0.43 -8.11
CA SER A 7 6.45 0.40 -8.51
C SER A 7 6.05 -1.06 -8.63
N ILE A 8 5.23 -1.54 -7.68
CA ILE A 8 4.81 -2.93 -7.63
C ILE A 8 3.55 -3.05 -8.47
N ALA A 9 3.54 -4.07 -9.35
CA ALA A 9 2.56 -4.39 -10.40
C ALA A 9 1.08 -4.11 -10.05
N PRO A 10 0.21 -3.86 -11.05
CA PRO A 10 -1.10 -3.19 -10.93
C PRO A 10 -2.21 -3.82 -10.07
N VAL A 11 -1.92 -4.91 -9.36
CA VAL A 11 -2.88 -5.61 -8.51
C VAL A 11 -2.30 -5.74 -7.09
N VAL A 12 -2.29 -4.64 -6.34
CA VAL A 12 -1.39 -4.45 -5.19
C VAL A 12 -2.14 -4.31 -3.88
N ARG A 13 -2.61 -5.43 -3.34
CA ARG A 13 -3.06 -5.48 -1.94
C ARG A 13 -2.04 -6.26 -1.15
N SER A 14 -1.49 -5.68 -0.08
CA SER A 14 -0.58 -6.40 0.79
C SER A 14 -1.32 -7.10 1.94
N ILE A 15 -0.89 -8.32 2.26
CA ILE A 15 -1.23 -8.97 3.53
C ILE A 15 -0.59 -8.18 4.67
N PRO A 16 -1.37 -7.67 5.64
CA PRO A 16 -0.85 -6.76 6.68
C PRO A 16 0.33 -7.32 7.47
N GLN A 17 0.27 -8.58 7.89
CA GLN A 17 1.36 -9.22 8.63
C GLN A 17 2.63 -9.32 7.81
N ARG A 18 2.51 -9.72 6.54
CA ARG A 18 3.68 -9.90 5.66
C ARG A 18 4.32 -8.56 5.33
N PHE A 19 3.50 -7.54 5.07
CA PHE A 19 4.00 -6.18 4.84
C PHE A 19 4.70 -5.63 6.08
N TRP A 20 4.06 -5.74 7.24
CA TRP A 20 4.63 -5.26 8.50
C TRP A 20 5.92 -5.98 8.86
N HIS A 21 6.00 -7.29 8.62
CA HIS A 21 7.23 -8.05 8.79
C HIS A 21 8.33 -7.54 7.85
N ALA A 22 8.02 -7.37 6.55
CA ALA A 22 8.99 -6.92 5.56
C ALA A 22 9.58 -5.56 5.93
N VAL A 23 8.75 -4.56 6.25
CA VAL A 23 9.23 -3.20 6.54
C VAL A 23 9.99 -3.07 7.87
N ASN A 24 9.81 -4.01 8.81
CA ASN A 24 10.52 -3.99 10.10
C ASN A 24 11.77 -4.87 10.12
N HIS A 25 11.88 -5.86 9.24
CA HIS A 25 12.91 -6.90 9.36
C HIS A 25 13.66 -7.23 8.06
N GLN A 26 13.23 -6.72 6.90
CA GLN A 26 13.75 -7.18 5.60
C GLN A 26 14.13 -6.02 4.67
N LEU A 27 14.51 -4.86 5.24
CA LEU A 27 14.92 -3.65 4.52
C LEU A 27 16.40 -3.30 4.74
N ASP A 28 17.28 -4.30 4.78
CA ASP A 28 18.71 -4.09 5.02
C ASP A 28 19.34 -3.18 3.95
N GLY A 29 20.18 -2.23 4.40
CA GLY A 29 20.82 -1.23 3.55
C GLY A 29 19.90 -0.09 3.08
N VAL A 30 18.59 -0.13 3.37
CA VAL A 30 17.67 1.00 3.14
C VAL A 30 17.96 2.11 4.15
N ILE A 31 18.21 3.32 3.63
CA ILE A 31 18.46 4.53 4.42
C ILE A 31 17.22 5.41 4.46
N ARG A 32 16.48 5.48 3.35
CA ARG A 32 15.25 6.25 3.24
C ARG A 32 14.23 5.49 2.42
N SER A 33 12.97 5.64 2.79
CA SER A 33 11.87 5.16 1.97
C SER A 33 10.64 6.05 2.11
N LYS A 34 9.79 6.08 1.08
CA LYS A 34 8.55 6.85 1.10
C LYS A 34 7.55 6.29 0.10
N GLY A 35 6.27 6.61 0.28
CA GLY A 35 5.27 6.38 -0.74
C GLY A 35 3.91 6.04 -0.15
N TYR A 36 3.10 5.34 -0.94
CA TYR A 36 1.77 4.89 -0.56
C TYR A 36 1.69 3.37 -0.62
N PHE A 37 0.97 2.78 0.33
CA PHE A 37 0.73 1.35 0.39
C PHE A 37 -0.75 1.06 0.67
N TRP A 38 -1.14 -0.17 0.38
CA TRP A 38 -2.52 -0.62 0.53
C TRP A 38 -2.58 -1.96 1.25
N LEU A 39 -3.39 -2.02 2.30
CA LEU A 39 -3.60 -3.21 3.11
C LEU A 39 -4.90 -3.91 2.73
N ALA A 40 -4.85 -5.23 2.56
CA ALA A 40 -6.02 -6.04 2.26
C ALA A 40 -7.09 -5.95 3.38
N SER A 41 -6.67 -5.85 4.65
CA SER A 41 -7.55 -5.67 5.81
C SER A 41 -8.24 -4.31 5.88
N ARG A 42 -7.73 -3.31 5.15
CA ARG A 42 -8.23 -1.93 5.13
C ARG A 42 -8.49 -1.51 3.68
N PRO A 43 -9.39 -2.20 2.96
CA PRO A 43 -9.49 -2.09 1.51
C PRO A 43 -9.90 -0.68 1.04
N GLU A 44 -10.55 0.11 1.89
CA GLU A 44 -11.03 1.44 1.54
C GLU A 44 -9.95 2.53 1.49
N TYR A 45 -8.80 2.27 2.11
CA TYR A 45 -7.90 3.33 2.53
C TYR A 45 -6.52 3.20 1.88
N ALA A 46 -6.01 4.35 1.42
CA ALA A 46 -4.61 4.53 1.10
C ALA A 46 -3.85 4.92 2.36
N ALA A 47 -2.66 4.36 2.54
CA ALA A 47 -1.76 4.73 3.61
C ALA A 47 -0.48 5.31 3.07
N MET A 48 0.10 6.27 3.79
CA MET A 48 1.42 6.81 3.49
C MET A 48 2.49 6.13 4.35
N TRP A 49 3.67 5.99 3.78
CA TRP A 49 4.87 5.51 4.45
C TRP A 49 5.99 6.55 4.30
N SER A 50 6.77 6.74 5.37
CA SER A 50 7.97 7.56 5.34
C SER A 50 9.00 7.06 6.34
N GLN A 51 10.20 6.79 5.88
CA GLN A 51 11.34 6.36 6.68
C GLN A 51 12.56 7.26 6.41
N ALA A 52 13.26 7.63 7.47
CA ALA A 52 14.61 8.19 7.40
C ALA A 52 15.48 7.62 8.52
N GLY A 53 16.55 6.92 8.13
CA GLY A 53 17.37 6.15 9.06
C GLY A 53 16.55 5.08 9.76
N ALA A 54 16.67 5.03 11.09
CA ALA A 54 15.95 4.07 11.94
C ALA A 54 14.51 4.47 12.27
N VAL A 55 14.05 5.65 11.83
CA VAL A 55 12.70 6.14 12.15
C VAL A 55 11.80 5.94 10.95
N ALA A 56 10.73 5.16 11.14
CA ALA A 56 9.65 4.99 10.19
C ALA A 56 8.33 5.56 10.75
N ARG A 57 7.51 6.11 9.86
CA ARG A 57 6.16 6.60 10.12
C ARG A 57 5.23 6.10 9.05
N GLN A 58 4.00 5.85 9.47
CA GLN A 58 2.94 5.35 8.63
C GLN A 58 1.62 5.99 9.08
N GLY A 59 0.67 6.18 8.17
CA GLY A 59 -0.59 6.83 8.51
C GLY A 59 -1.57 6.91 7.36
N TYR A 60 -2.78 7.39 7.64
CA TYR A 60 -3.83 7.59 6.66
C TYR A 60 -3.42 8.61 5.58
N ALA A 61 -3.67 8.28 4.32
CA ALA A 61 -3.40 9.15 3.17
C ALA A 61 -4.65 9.51 2.34
N GLY A 62 -5.76 8.81 2.52
CA GLY A 62 -6.99 9.05 1.76
C GLY A 62 -7.82 7.77 1.57
N ARG A 63 -8.95 7.91 0.88
CA ARG A 63 -9.74 6.76 0.38
C ARG A 63 -9.44 6.54 -1.09
N TRP A 64 -9.47 5.29 -1.53
CA TRP A 64 -9.46 4.96 -2.95
C TRP A 64 -10.84 5.20 -3.55
N TRP A 65 -10.90 5.81 -4.73
CA TRP A 65 -12.16 6.05 -5.45
C TRP A 65 -12.93 4.75 -5.73
N VAL A 66 -12.24 3.62 -5.92
CA VAL A 66 -12.84 2.29 -6.05
C VAL A 66 -13.71 1.90 -4.85
N SER A 67 -13.43 2.48 -3.67
CA SER A 67 -14.14 2.22 -2.43
C SER A 67 -15.13 3.33 -2.04
N VAL A 68 -15.18 4.42 -2.81
CA VAL A 68 -16.11 5.53 -2.56
C VAL A 68 -17.37 5.32 -3.40
N PRO A 69 -18.59 5.40 -2.81
CA PRO A 69 -19.84 5.34 -3.57
C PRO A 69 -19.88 6.38 -4.68
N ARG A 70 -20.35 6.00 -5.88
CA ARG A 70 -20.41 6.88 -7.06
C ARG A 70 -21.18 8.19 -6.83
N THR A 71 -22.09 8.23 -5.84
CA THR A 71 -22.83 9.43 -5.43
C THR A 71 -21.96 10.48 -4.75
N GLU A 72 -20.82 10.09 -4.19
CA GLU A 72 -19.85 10.95 -3.51
C GLU A 72 -18.65 11.32 -4.42
N TRP A 73 -18.66 10.87 -5.67
CA TRP A 73 -17.62 11.20 -6.64
C TRP A 73 -17.71 12.68 -7.07
N PRO A 74 -16.59 13.28 -7.50
CA PRO A 74 -16.60 14.62 -8.09
C PRO A 74 -17.49 14.64 -9.33
N GLN A 75 -18.08 15.81 -9.60
CA GLN A 75 -18.97 16.00 -10.77
C GLN A 75 -18.30 16.78 -11.90
N ASP A 76 -17.14 17.38 -11.67
CA ASP A 76 -16.38 18.08 -12.71
C ASP A 76 -15.66 17.08 -13.63
N ALA A 77 -15.60 17.42 -14.92
CA ALA A 77 -15.05 16.55 -15.95
C ALA A 77 -13.54 16.30 -15.74
N ASP A 78 -12.79 17.30 -15.25
CA ASP A 78 -11.34 17.19 -15.08
C ASP A 78 -10.98 16.13 -14.03
N SER A 79 -11.64 16.17 -12.87
CA SER A 79 -11.45 15.17 -11.81
C SER A 79 -11.87 13.77 -12.25
N LEU A 80 -13.00 13.65 -12.97
CA LEU A 80 -13.46 12.37 -13.49
C LEU A 80 -12.49 11.78 -14.52
N ASN A 81 -11.95 12.61 -15.41
CA ASN A 81 -10.94 12.21 -16.37
C ASN A 81 -9.65 11.75 -15.67
N PHE A 82 -9.19 12.48 -14.66
CA PHE A 82 -8.02 12.10 -13.87
C PHE A 82 -8.20 10.73 -13.20
N ILE A 83 -9.38 10.46 -12.60
CA ILE A 83 -9.66 9.16 -12.00
C ILE A 83 -9.66 8.06 -13.08
N ALA A 84 -10.30 8.32 -14.23
CA ALA A 84 -10.37 7.36 -15.32
C ALA A 84 -8.99 7.03 -15.92
N GLU A 85 -8.09 8.01 -16.04
CA GLU A 85 -6.71 7.82 -16.52
C GLU A 85 -5.89 6.90 -15.62
N GLN A 86 -6.16 6.92 -14.31
CA GLN A 86 -5.47 6.09 -13.32
C GLN A 86 -6.20 4.77 -13.03
N TRP A 87 -7.36 4.55 -13.64
CA TRP A 87 -8.23 3.43 -13.35
C TRP A 87 -7.73 2.15 -14.00
N GLN A 88 -7.70 1.07 -13.21
CA GLN A 88 -7.30 -0.26 -13.65
C GLN A 88 -8.43 -1.27 -13.41
N GLU A 89 -8.60 -2.19 -14.35
CA GLU A 89 -9.62 -3.22 -14.22
C GLU A 89 -9.36 -4.10 -12.98
N GLY A 90 -10.38 -4.29 -12.15
CA GLY A 90 -10.32 -5.10 -10.92
C GLY A 90 -9.81 -4.39 -9.66
N THR A 91 -9.01 -3.33 -9.79
CA THR A 91 -8.48 -2.56 -8.64
C THR A 91 -8.91 -1.11 -8.59
N GLY A 92 -9.46 -0.56 -9.68
CA GLY A 92 -9.82 0.85 -9.79
C GLY A 92 -8.59 1.75 -9.74
N ASP A 93 -8.63 2.81 -8.93
CA ASP A 93 -7.52 3.74 -8.74
C ASP A 93 -6.52 3.30 -7.66
N ALA A 94 -6.84 2.21 -6.94
CA ALA A 94 -6.06 1.74 -5.80
C ALA A 94 -4.71 1.16 -6.25
N ARG A 95 -3.62 1.68 -5.67
CA ARG A 95 -2.25 1.30 -6.04
C ARG A 95 -1.27 1.40 -4.88
N GLN A 96 -0.14 0.72 -5.04
CA GLN A 96 0.98 0.78 -4.10
C GLN A 96 2.23 1.25 -4.81
N GLU A 97 2.83 2.31 -4.28
CA GLU A 97 4.02 2.94 -4.83
C GLU A 97 4.98 3.20 -3.68
N LEU A 98 6.09 2.47 -3.62
CA LEU A 98 7.09 2.66 -2.58
C LEU A 98 8.46 2.88 -3.21
N VAL A 99 9.15 3.91 -2.74
CA VAL A 99 10.50 4.26 -3.18
C VAL A 99 11.47 3.95 -2.05
N PHE A 100 12.57 3.27 -2.37
CA PHE A 100 13.62 2.91 -1.43
C PHE A 100 14.97 3.46 -1.91
N ILE A 101 15.72 4.03 -0.98
CA ILE A 101 17.04 4.61 -1.23
C ILE A 101 18.00 4.01 -0.21
N GLY A 102 19.10 3.44 -0.69
CA GLY A 102 20.04 2.73 0.16
C GLY A 102 21.49 2.79 -0.31
N ILE A 103 22.38 2.34 0.57
CA ILE A 103 23.81 2.10 0.31
C ILE A 103 24.05 0.63 0.61
N GLU A 104 24.70 -0.09 -0.31
CA GLU A 104 24.87 -1.55 -0.23
C GLU A 104 23.56 -2.33 -0.04
N MET A 105 22.44 -1.72 -0.41
CA MET A 105 21.12 -2.32 -0.36
C MET A 105 21.02 -3.45 -1.38
N ASP A 106 20.63 -4.62 -0.93
CA ASP A 106 20.24 -5.72 -1.82
C ASP A 106 18.82 -5.47 -2.34
N GLU A 107 18.73 -4.76 -3.47
CA GLU A 107 17.46 -4.48 -4.15
C GLU A 107 16.62 -5.75 -4.35
N LYS A 108 17.23 -6.86 -4.75
CA LYS A 108 16.50 -8.07 -5.11
C LYS A 108 15.83 -8.66 -3.89
N SER A 109 16.53 -8.69 -2.76
CA SER A 109 15.97 -9.15 -1.48
C SER A 109 14.85 -8.24 -0.99
N VAL A 110 15.02 -6.91 -1.07
CA VAL A 110 13.97 -5.94 -0.71
C VAL A 110 12.73 -6.11 -1.59
N ARG A 111 12.92 -6.21 -2.91
CA ARG A 111 11.84 -6.47 -3.87
C ARG A 111 11.11 -7.77 -3.56
N ALA A 112 11.84 -8.86 -3.34
CA ALA A 112 11.26 -10.16 -3.03
C ALA A 112 10.46 -10.14 -1.72
N ALA A 113 10.94 -9.44 -0.69
CA ALA A 113 10.20 -9.29 0.57
C ALA A 113 8.86 -8.55 0.37
N LEU A 114 8.86 -7.49 -0.44
CA LEU A 114 7.67 -6.71 -0.74
C LEU A 114 6.70 -7.46 -1.67
N ASP A 115 7.22 -8.17 -2.67
CA ASP A 115 6.43 -9.03 -3.56
C ASP A 115 5.77 -10.18 -2.77
N HIS A 116 6.50 -10.78 -1.82
CA HIS A 116 5.94 -11.81 -0.93
C HIS A 116 4.83 -11.26 -0.02
N ALA A 117 4.85 -9.96 0.26
CA ALA A 117 3.81 -9.32 1.05
C ALA A 117 2.50 -9.11 0.28
N LEU A 118 2.50 -9.23 -1.05
CA LEU A 118 1.29 -9.12 -1.86
C LEU A 118 0.35 -10.31 -1.66
N LEU A 119 -0.94 -10.09 -1.88
CA LEU A 119 -1.91 -11.16 -2.07
C LEU A 119 -1.50 -12.01 -3.28
N THR A 120 -1.46 -13.32 -3.08
CA THR A 120 -1.39 -14.28 -4.18
C THR A 120 -2.70 -14.29 -4.98
N PRO A 121 -2.73 -14.84 -6.21
CA PRO A 121 -3.97 -14.96 -6.98
C PRO A 121 -5.09 -15.70 -6.23
N GLN A 122 -4.75 -16.71 -5.43
CA GLN A 122 -5.72 -17.43 -4.61
C GLN A 122 -6.27 -16.57 -3.47
N GLU A 123 -5.40 -15.84 -2.75
CA GLU A 123 -5.85 -14.94 -1.69
C GLU A 123 -6.65 -13.77 -2.27
N MET A 124 -6.32 -13.31 -3.47
CA MET A 124 -7.11 -12.32 -4.21
C MET A 124 -8.52 -12.84 -4.53
N ALA A 125 -8.66 -14.11 -4.91
CA ALA A 125 -9.97 -14.70 -5.20
C ALA A 125 -10.88 -14.82 -3.96
N ALA A 126 -10.32 -14.79 -2.74
CA ALA A 126 -11.09 -14.85 -1.50
C ALA A 126 -11.91 -13.58 -1.23
N GLY A 127 -11.53 -12.46 -1.82
CA GLY A 127 -12.29 -11.20 -1.80
C GLY A 127 -12.29 -10.44 -0.47
N PRO A 128 -12.89 -9.23 -0.46
CA PRO A 128 -12.81 -8.29 0.66
C PRO A 128 -13.33 -8.82 1.99
N GLU A 129 -14.41 -9.62 1.97
CA GLU A 129 -15.00 -10.19 3.19
C GLU A 129 -14.02 -11.07 3.97
N GLN A 130 -13.14 -11.78 3.28
CA GLN A 130 -12.10 -12.57 3.93
C GLN A 130 -10.91 -11.70 4.32
N TRP A 131 -10.54 -10.74 3.49
CA TRP A 131 -9.37 -9.90 3.75
C TRP A 131 -9.48 -9.05 5.01
N ILE A 132 -10.66 -8.52 5.30
CA ILE A 132 -10.89 -7.70 6.51
C ILE A 132 -10.71 -8.49 7.81
N THR A 133 -10.69 -9.83 7.74
CA THR A 133 -10.46 -10.72 8.88
C THR A 133 -8.99 -11.07 9.11
N LEU A 134 -8.11 -10.69 8.19
CA LEU A 134 -6.66 -10.91 8.32
C LEU A 134 -6.14 -10.15 9.54
N ALA A 135 -5.32 -10.81 10.36
CA ALA A 135 -4.70 -10.12 11.50
C ALA A 135 -3.87 -8.92 11.04
N ASP A 136 -4.02 -7.79 11.72
CA ASP A 136 -3.44 -6.54 11.26
C ASP A 136 -2.54 -5.93 12.34
N PRO A 137 -1.22 -6.17 12.29
CA PRO A 137 -0.28 -5.63 13.26
C PRO A 137 0.14 -4.18 12.93
N VAL A 138 -0.32 -3.63 11.79
CA VAL A 138 -0.01 -2.26 11.43
C VAL A 138 -0.75 -1.34 12.41
N PRO A 139 -0.11 -0.32 13.00
CA PRO A 139 -0.80 0.56 13.94
C PRO A 139 -2.04 1.21 13.30
N ALA A 140 -3.10 1.35 14.09
CA ALA A 140 -4.34 2.00 13.64
C ALA A 140 -4.06 3.43 13.19
N TRP A 141 -4.80 3.89 12.18
CA TRP A 141 -4.69 5.27 11.67
C TRP A 141 -5.72 6.22 12.25
N PHE A 142 -6.75 5.65 12.85
CA PHE A 142 -7.84 6.34 13.50
C PHE A 142 -7.81 5.92 14.96
N ASP A 143 -7.97 6.87 15.87
CA ASP A 143 -8.10 6.56 17.28
C ASP A 143 -9.39 5.74 17.49
N GLU A 144 -9.38 4.75 18.38
CA GLU A 144 -10.59 4.00 18.77
C GLU A 144 -11.63 4.88 19.53
N THR A 145 -11.39 6.18 19.65
CA THR A 145 -12.22 7.11 20.43
C THR A 145 -13.09 7.99 19.53
N THR A 146 -14.03 7.41 18.79
CA THR A 146 -15.33 8.04 18.51
C THR A 146 -16.29 6.96 17.99
N ALA A 147 -17.02 6.33 18.90
CA ALA A 147 -18.27 5.64 18.63
C ALA A 147 -19.42 6.51 19.14
#